data_AF-A0A090S4J5-F1
#
_entry.id   AF-A0A090S4J5-F1
#
_cell.length_a   1.000
_cell.length_b   1.000
_cell.length_c   1.000
_cell.angle_alpha   90.00
_cell.angle_beta   90.00
_cell.angle_gamma   90.00
#
_symmetry.space_group_name_H-M   'P 1'
#
loop_
_entity.id
_entity.type
_entity.pdbx_description
1 polymer ?
#
loop_
_entity_poly.entity_id
_entity_poly.type
_entity_poly.pdbx_seq_one_letter_code
_entity_poly.pdbx_strand_id
1 'polypeptide(L)'
;MYSLIDAALSRARTMLTLLVMILIAGVVTYNTIPKESSPDITIPIIYVSVGHQGISPDDAERLLVRPLEKELRSIEGVKEMTAVASEGHGSVTLEFNVGVDLTKAMADVRDAVDLAKPKLPEDSDEPTVNEVTFASQQPVLSVVLYGTVPERTIVQLARQLRDKLESYRQVLEVDIAGDREDIVEIVVDPLLMESYGLDQGDIYNLIALNNRVVAAGFVDTGYGRFSVKVPSVFNSLKDVLELPVKVDGKQVITFGDVATVRRAFRDPDSFARLDGRSAVVLDVKKRAGENIIETVALVKEVLRQAQQREEWPNNLQVKFTKDESKDVKIMLNDLQNNILSAIILVVIVIIAILGVRTALLVGISIPGSFLTGLLVLSVFGLTVNIVVLFSLIMAVGMLVDGAIVVTEFADRRMQEGTPRKEAYRDAAKRMAWPITASTATTLAAFAPLLFWPDITGEFMKYLHDLDCHTNGISCDGTIVRASTGWSYW
;
A
#
# COMPACT_ATOMS: atom_id res chain seq x y z
N MET A 1 -32.46 31.57 1.19
CA MET A 1 -31.51 31.75 2.32
C MET A 1 -32.22 32.16 3.60
N TYR A 2 -32.92 33.29 3.64
CA TYR A 2 -33.61 33.74 4.87
C TYR A 2 -34.73 32.82 5.39
N SER A 3 -35.45 32.12 4.50
CA SER A 3 -36.46 31.11 4.88
C SER A 3 -35.86 29.88 5.58
N LEU A 4 -34.64 29.51 5.20
CA LEU A 4 -33.89 28.39 5.78
C LEU A 4 -33.38 28.74 7.19
N ILE A 5 -32.84 29.95 7.35
CA ILE A 5 -32.40 30.48 8.65
C ILE A 5 -33.59 30.58 9.60
N ASP A 6 -34.74 31.06 9.12
CA ASP A 6 -35.96 31.14 9.92
C ASP A 6 -36.51 29.76 10.30
N ALA A 7 -36.45 28.78 9.38
CA ALA A 7 -36.83 27.41 9.67
C ALA A 7 -35.90 26.77 10.72
N ALA A 8 -34.58 26.96 10.61
CA ALA A 8 -33.59 26.47 11.55
C ALA A 8 -33.79 27.04 12.97
N LEU A 9 -33.96 28.36 13.09
CA LEU A 9 -34.15 29.05 14.37
C LEU A 9 -35.52 28.77 15.02
N SER A 10 -36.54 28.43 14.22
CA SER A 10 -37.86 28.05 14.74
C SER A 10 -37.90 26.63 15.32
N ARG A 11 -36.97 25.74 14.91
CA ARG A 11 -36.94 24.31 15.26
C ARG A 11 -35.70 23.93 16.08
N ALA A 12 -35.42 24.68 17.14
CA ALA A 12 -34.23 24.48 18.00
C ALA A 12 -34.06 23.03 18.51
N ARG A 13 -35.16 22.33 18.84
CA ARG A 13 -35.11 20.93 19.29
C ARG A 13 -34.62 19.98 18.19
N THR A 14 -35.13 20.15 16.96
CA THR A 14 -34.73 19.33 15.81
C THR A 14 -33.26 19.54 15.46
N MET A 15 -32.78 20.78 15.58
CA MET A 15 -31.40 21.09 15.29
C MET A 15 -30.44 20.61 16.37
N LEU A 16 -30.83 20.67 17.65
CA LEU A 16 -30.03 20.10 18.73
C LEU A 16 -29.95 18.57 18.60
N THR A 17 -31.05 17.89 18.22
CA THR A 17 -31.01 16.45 17.93
C THR A 17 -30.14 16.12 16.73
N LEU A 18 -30.14 16.96 15.70
CA LEU A 18 -29.27 16.81 14.54
C LEU A 18 -27.80 16.93 14.97
N LEU A 19 -27.44 17.98 15.71
CA LEU A 19 -26.08 18.18 16.23
C LEU A 19 -25.60 16.98 17.04
N VAL A 20 -26.42 16.46 17.96
CA VAL A 20 -26.08 15.28 18.75
C VAL A 20 -25.89 14.04 17.85
N MET A 21 -26.76 13.85 16.85
CA MET A 21 -26.63 12.75 15.89
C MET A 21 -25.31 12.84 15.12
N ILE A 22 -24.90 14.03 14.69
CA ILE A 22 -23.66 14.27 13.97
C ILE A 22 -22.45 14.03 14.87
N LEU A 23 -22.49 14.48 16.12
CA LEU A 23 -21.42 14.23 17.09
C LEU A 23 -21.25 12.73 17.32
N ILE A 24 -22.36 11.99 17.50
CA ILE A 24 -22.31 10.53 17.66
C ILE A 24 -21.78 9.87 16.39
N ALA A 25 -22.34 10.21 15.23
CA ALA A 25 -21.94 9.63 13.94
C ALA A 25 -20.47 9.91 13.64
N GLY A 26 -20.01 11.15 13.83
CA GLY A 26 -18.62 11.53 13.62
C GLY A 26 -17.66 10.87 14.62
N VAL A 27 -18.05 10.66 15.89
CA VAL A 27 -17.24 9.88 16.84
C VAL A 27 -17.13 8.42 16.42
N VAL A 28 -18.22 7.82 15.92
CA VAL A 28 -18.17 6.47 15.34
C VAL A 28 -17.23 6.45 14.14
N THR A 29 -17.38 7.40 13.20
CA THR A 29 -16.53 7.53 12.02
C THR A 29 -15.06 7.72 12.37
N TYR A 30 -14.73 8.55 13.36
CA TYR A 30 -13.35 8.76 13.83
C TYR A 30 -12.68 7.43 14.24
N ASN A 31 -13.44 6.53 14.86
CA ASN A 31 -12.93 5.21 15.25
C ASN A 31 -12.79 4.27 14.05
N THR A 32 -13.76 4.25 13.13
CA THR A 32 -13.80 3.27 12.03
C THR A 32 -12.98 3.67 10.80
N ILE A 33 -12.74 4.96 10.57
CA ILE A 33 -12.05 5.43 9.37
C ILE A 33 -10.59 4.92 9.35
N PRO A 34 -10.10 4.37 8.22
CA PRO A 34 -8.71 3.93 8.11
C PRO A 34 -7.74 5.11 8.30
N LYS A 35 -6.63 4.82 8.96
CA LYS A 35 -5.59 5.80 9.30
C LYS A 35 -4.31 5.44 8.57
N GLU A 36 -3.80 6.41 7.82
CA GLU A 36 -2.65 6.27 6.94
C GLU A 36 -1.62 7.37 7.18
N SER A 37 -0.36 7.10 6.86
CA SER A 37 0.75 8.06 6.97
C SER A 37 0.74 9.03 5.77
N SER A 38 0.58 8.49 4.57
CA SER A 38 0.50 9.23 3.30
C SER A 38 -0.88 9.06 2.64
N PRO A 39 -1.25 9.96 1.71
CA PRO A 39 -2.37 9.72 0.81
C PRO A 39 -2.11 8.49 -0.07
N ASP A 40 -3.10 7.63 -0.20
CA ASP A 40 -3.07 6.49 -1.10
C ASP A 40 -3.36 6.94 -2.53
N ILE A 41 -2.31 7.46 -3.18
CA ILE A 41 -2.36 7.88 -4.57
C ILE A 41 -1.84 6.72 -5.43
N THR A 42 -2.64 6.27 -6.37
CA THR A 42 -2.20 5.30 -7.38
C THR A 42 -1.34 6.04 -8.38
N ILE A 43 -0.02 5.89 -8.29
CA ILE A 43 0.87 6.38 -9.34
C ILE A 43 0.54 5.54 -10.58
N PRO A 44 0.21 6.14 -11.73
CA PRO A 44 -0.24 5.39 -12.89
C PRO A 44 0.96 4.73 -13.60
N ILE A 45 1.72 3.89 -12.89
CA ILE A 45 2.91 3.21 -13.38
C ILE A 45 2.69 1.70 -13.31
N ILE A 46 2.92 1.04 -14.44
CA ILE A 46 2.94 -0.42 -14.53
C ILE A 46 4.38 -0.87 -14.81
N TYR A 47 4.87 -1.78 -13.99
CA TYR A 47 6.21 -2.33 -14.08
C TYR A 47 6.15 -3.76 -14.64
N VAL A 48 6.82 -3.97 -15.76
CA VAL A 48 7.01 -5.28 -16.37
C VAL A 48 8.47 -5.69 -16.21
N SER A 49 8.72 -6.88 -15.68
CA SER A 49 10.08 -7.42 -15.53
C SER A 49 10.18 -8.84 -16.05
N VAL A 50 11.34 -9.17 -16.61
CA VAL A 50 11.70 -10.52 -17.01
C VAL A 50 13.17 -10.79 -16.67
N GLY A 51 13.42 -11.91 -16.02
CA GLY A 51 14.76 -12.41 -15.74
C GLY A 51 15.26 -13.32 -16.86
N HIS A 52 16.56 -13.28 -17.13
CA HIS A 52 17.23 -14.30 -17.96
C HIS A 52 18.69 -14.40 -17.52
N GLN A 53 19.08 -15.53 -16.94
CA GLN A 53 20.42 -15.64 -16.35
C GLN A 53 21.53 -15.65 -17.40
N GLY A 54 22.63 -14.94 -17.11
CA GLY A 54 23.82 -14.93 -17.95
C GLY A 54 23.71 -14.13 -19.25
N ILE A 55 22.61 -13.41 -19.47
CA ILE A 55 22.47 -12.50 -20.60
C ILE A 55 23.27 -11.22 -20.38
N SER A 56 23.98 -10.75 -21.42
CA SER A 56 24.66 -9.46 -21.40
C SER A 56 23.63 -8.31 -21.44
N PRO A 57 23.96 -7.10 -20.93
CA PRO A 57 23.04 -5.95 -21.04
C PRO A 57 22.60 -5.64 -22.48
N ASP A 58 23.51 -5.75 -23.45
CA ASP A 58 23.21 -5.54 -24.88
C ASP A 58 22.25 -6.60 -25.44
N ASP A 59 22.42 -7.86 -25.04
CA ASP A 59 21.53 -8.94 -25.46
C ASP A 59 20.18 -8.86 -24.73
N ALA A 60 20.16 -8.43 -23.46
CA ALA A 60 18.93 -8.17 -22.71
C ALA A 60 18.10 -7.07 -23.37
N GLU A 61 18.75 -5.99 -23.85
CA GLU A 61 18.07 -4.98 -24.65
C GLU A 61 17.42 -5.61 -25.88
N ARG A 62 18.17 -6.44 -26.63
CA ARG A 62 17.75 -6.97 -27.92
C ARG A 62 16.70 -8.08 -27.83
N LEU A 63 16.85 -8.98 -26.88
CA LEU A 63 16.09 -10.24 -26.77
C LEU A 63 14.97 -10.18 -25.74
N LEU A 64 15.07 -9.32 -24.73
CA LEU A 64 14.04 -9.19 -23.69
C LEU A 64 13.27 -7.88 -23.86
N VAL A 65 13.97 -6.76 -23.83
CA VAL A 65 13.34 -5.43 -23.81
C VAL A 65 12.68 -5.09 -25.15
N ARG A 66 13.38 -5.24 -26.28
CA ARG A 66 12.83 -4.86 -27.60
C ARG A 66 11.54 -5.60 -27.97
N PRO A 67 11.41 -6.92 -27.76
CA PRO A 67 10.15 -7.62 -27.99
C PRO A 67 9.01 -7.09 -27.12
N LEU A 68 9.27 -6.87 -25.82
CA LEU A 68 8.29 -6.30 -24.90
C LEU A 68 7.89 -4.89 -25.33
N GLU A 69 8.87 -4.02 -25.58
CA GLU A 69 8.66 -2.64 -25.99
C GLU A 69 7.80 -2.55 -27.26
N LYS A 70 8.03 -3.44 -28.24
CA LYS A 70 7.28 -3.43 -29.49
C LYS A 70 5.78 -3.71 -29.29
N GLU A 71 5.43 -4.64 -28.42
CA GLU A 71 4.03 -4.96 -28.12
C GLU A 71 3.41 -3.89 -27.20
N LEU A 72 4.16 -3.43 -26.19
CA LEU A 72 3.69 -2.44 -25.20
C LEU A 72 3.47 -1.04 -25.79
N ARG A 73 4.17 -0.66 -26.87
CA ARG A 73 3.95 0.61 -27.59
C ARG A 73 2.54 0.78 -28.17
N SER A 74 1.80 -0.32 -28.35
CA SER A 74 0.46 -0.27 -28.92
C SER A 74 -0.62 0.09 -27.89
N ILE A 75 -0.26 0.17 -26.61
CA ILE A 75 -1.18 0.43 -25.51
C ILE A 75 -1.56 1.91 -25.48
N GLU A 76 -2.85 2.19 -25.45
CA GLU A 76 -3.37 3.55 -25.36
C GLU A 76 -3.19 4.15 -23.97
N GLY A 77 -2.94 5.46 -23.90
CA GLY A 77 -2.86 6.19 -22.64
C GLY A 77 -1.51 6.17 -21.95
N VAL A 78 -0.48 5.53 -22.53
CA VAL A 78 0.91 5.62 -22.07
C VAL A 78 1.44 7.03 -22.34
N LYS A 79 1.91 7.70 -21.29
CA LYS A 79 2.57 9.01 -21.31
C LYS A 79 4.07 8.85 -21.61
N GLU A 80 4.73 7.96 -20.87
CA GLU A 80 6.16 7.71 -20.99
C GLU A 80 6.42 6.21 -20.81
N MET A 81 7.39 5.69 -21.56
CA MET A 81 7.83 4.31 -21.45
C MET A 81 9.34 4.30 -21.33
N THR A 82 9.83 3.82 -20.19
CA THR A 82 11.25 3.71 -19.90
C THR A 82 11.60 2.25 -19.75
N ALA A 83 12.64 1.80 -20.44
CA ALA A 83 13.12 0.43 -20.32
C ALA A 83 14.55 0.41 -19.78
N VAL A 84 14.85 -0.61 -18.99
CA VAL A 84 16.17 -0.85 -18.42
C VAL A 84 16.57 -2.28 -18.75
N ALA A 85 17.70 -2.41 -19.42
CA ALA A 85 18.37 -3.68 -19.64
C ALA A 85 19.64 -3.70 -18.78
N SER A 86 19.81 -4.76 -18.00
CA SER A 86 20.99 -5.00 -17.18
C SER A 86 21.41 -6.45 -17.31
N GLU A 87 22.57 -6.78 -16.74
CA GLU A 87 23.00 -8.17 -16.66
C GLU A 87 21.93 -9.01 -15.93
N GLY A 88 21.51 -10.11 -16.56
CA GLY A 88 20.52 -11.01 -15.96
C GLY A 88 19.05 -10.56 -15.99
N HIS A 89 18.75 -9.34 -16.41
CA HIS A 89 17.43 -8.73 -16.19
C HIS A 89 17.03 -7.71 -17.27
N GLY A 90 15.75 -7.73 -17.65
CA GLY A 90 15.13 -6.71 -18.49
C GLY A 90 13.84 -6.20 -17.85
N SER A 91 13.62 -4.90 -17.88
CA SER A 91 12.36 -4.31 -17.39
C SER A 91 11.87 -3.15 -18.25
N VAL A 92 10.55 -3.00 -18.28
CA VAL A 92 9.84 -1.91 -18.94
C VAL A 92 8.87 -1.28 -17.94
N THR A 93 9.03 0.01 -17.73
CA THR A 93 8.18 0.85 -16.88
C THR A 93 7.30 1.70 -17.78
N LEU A 94 5.99 1.53 -17.66
CA LEU A 94 4.98 2.29 -18.39
C LEU A 94 4.33 3.30 -17.46
N GLU A 95 4.54 4.58 -17.71
CA GLU A 95 3.81 5.67 -17.06
C GLU A 95 2.59 6.04 -17.92
N PHE A 96 1.41 6.00 -17.33
CA PHE A 96 0.14 6.35 -17.97
C PHE A 96 -0.28 7.79 -17.62
N ASN A 97 -1.15 8.35 -18.45
CA ASN A 97 -1.77 9.64 -18.17
C ASN A 97 -2.71 9.55 -16.96
N VAL A 98 -2.80 10.64 -16.20
CA VAL A 98 -3.70 10.76 -15.05
C VAL A 98 -5.16 10.58 -15.51
N GLY A 99 -5.94 9.75 -14.80
CA GLY A 99 -7.35 9.47 -15.11
C GLY A 99 -7.60 8.26 -16.03
N VAL A 100 -6.55 7.52 -16.41
CA VAL A 100 -6.70 6.21 -17.06
C VAL A 100 -7.17 5.17 -16.04
N ASP A 101 -8.07 4.28 -16.46
CA ASP A 101 -8.44 3.11 -15.67
C ASP A 101 -7.26 2.13 -15.62
N LEU A 102 -6.54 2.12 -14.49
CA LEU A 102 -5.39 1.25 -14.25
C LEU A 102 -5.74 -0.23 -14.30
N THR A 103 -6.97 -0.62 -13.96
CA THR A 103 -7.40 -2.02 -14.03
C THR A 103 -7.46 -2.47 -15.48
N LYS A 104 -8.05 -1.63 -16.34
CA LYS A 104 -8.08 -1.89 -17.78
C LYS A 104 -6.67 -1.84 -18.39
N ALA A 105 -5.88 -0.82 -18.06
CA ALA A 105 -4.51 -0.69 -18.53
C ALA A 105 -3.65 -1.90 -18.14
N MET A 106 -3.81 -2.44 -16.94
CA MET A 106 -3.09 -3.64 -16.50
C MET A 106 -3.53 -4.91 -17.23
N ALA A 107 -4.80 -5.02 -17.60
CA ALA A 107 -5.25 -6.10 -18.48
C ALA A 107 -4.63 -5.96 -19.88
N ASP A 108 -4.67 -4.76 -20.46
CA ASP A 108 -4.10 -4.48 -21.78
C ASP A 108 -2.58 -4.73 -21.81
N VAL A 109 -1.85 -4.37 -20.74
CA VAL A 109 -0.42 -4.67 -20.58
C VAL A 109 -0.18 -6.18 -20.49
N ARG A 110 -0.96 -6.92 -19.71
CA ARG A 110 -0.81 -8.38 -19.59
C ARG A 110 -1.03 -9.07 -20.93
N ASP A 111 -2.07 -8.68 -21.67
CA ASP A 111 -2.35 -9.22 -23.00
C ASP A 111 -1.19 -8.94 -23.97
N ALA A 112 -0.62 -7.74 -23.93
CA ALA A 112 0.56 -7.39 -24.75
C ALA A 112 1.83 -8.18 -24.35
N VAL A 113 2.04 -8.40 -23.05
CA VAL A 113 3.15 -9.23 -22.55
C VAL A 113 2.98 -10.68 -22.97
N ASP A 114 1.76 -11.22 -22.94
CA ASP A 114 1.46 -12.58 -23.39
C ASP A 114 1.71 -12.75 -24.90
N LEU A 115 1.48 -11.71 -25.72
CA LEU A 115 1.85 -11.69 -27.14
C LEU A 115 3.35 -11.59 -27.39
N ALA A 116 4.10 -11.00 -26.44
CA ALA A 116 5.55 -10.93 -26.49
C ALA A 116 6.23 -12.22 -26.02
N LYS A 117 5.59 -12.98 -25.11
CA LYS A 117 6.14 -14.18 -24.48
C LYS A 117 6.74 -15.20 -25.46
N PRO A 118 6.11 -15.55 -26.61
CA PRO A 118 6.69 -16.49 -27.57
C PRO A 118 7.94 -15.99 -28.31
N LYS A 119 8.25 -14.69 -28.21
CA LYS A 119 9.42 -14.05 -28.84
C LYS A 119 10.60 -13.95 -27.88
N LEU A 120 10.39 -14.25 -26.60
CA LEU A 120 11.44 -14.31 -25.60
C LEU A 120 12.22 -15.63 -25.72
N PRO A 121 13.49 -15.68 -25.29
CA PRO A 121 14.24 -16.94 -25.20
C PRO A 121 13.51 -17.99 -24.34
N GLU A 122 13.62 -19.28 -24.71
CA GLU A 122 12.93 -20.37 -24.00
C GLU A 122 13.36 -20.51 -22.52
N ASP A 123 14.60 -20.14 -22.20
CA ASP A 123 15.18 -20.21 -20.85
C ASP A 123 14.94 -18.93 -20.00
N SER A 124 14.14 -17.98 -20.49
CA SER A 124 13.76 -16.78 -19.71
C SER A 124 12.74 -17.12 -18.61
N ASP A 125 12.81 -16.39 -17.51
CA ASP A 125 11.78 -16.42 -16.47
C ASP A 125 10.44 -15.91 -17.02
N GLU A 126 9.34 -16.29 -16.37
CA GLU A 126 8.02 -15.77 -16.77
C GLU A 126 7.94 -14.26 -16.50
N PRO A 127 7.54 -13.44 -17.49
CA PRO A 127 7.38 -12.01 -17.28
C PRO A 127 6.32 -11.72 -16.21
N THR A 128 6.64 -10.82 -15.28
CA THR A 128 5.71 -10.38 -14.23
C THR A 128 5.21 -8.97 -14.52
N VAL A 129 3.92 -8.73 -14.34
CA VAL A 129 3.27 -7.41 -14.52
C VAL A 129 2.69 -6.95 -13.19
N ASN A 130 3.32 -5.92 -12.63
CA ASN A 130 3.00 -5.38 -11.30
C ASN A 130 2.60 -3.91 -11.38
N GLU A 131 1.56 -3.54 -10.65
CA GLU A 131 1.18 -2.14 -10.44
C GLU A 131 2.08 -1.50 -9.38
N VAL A 132 2.51 -0.27 -9.64
CA VAL A 132 3.34 0.51 -8.73
C VAL A 132 2.48 1.50 -7.97
N THR A 133 2.17 1.20 -6.70
CA THR A 133 1.45 2.11 -5.81
C THR A 133 2.39 2.68 -4.75
N PHE A 134 2.10 3.86 -4.19
CA PHE A 134 2.87 4.37 -3.04
C PHE A 134 2.85 3.36 -1.87
N ALA A 135 1.70 2.69 -1.65
CA ALA A 135 1.54 1.68 -0.62
C ALA A 135 2.34 0.37 -0.87
N SER A 136 2.55 -0.01 -2.13
CA SER A 136 3.34 -1.22 -2.48
C SER A 136 4.84 -0.98 -2.50
N GLN A 137 5.31 0.26 -2.57
CA GLN A 137 6.74 0.56 -2.52
C GLN A 137 7.31 0.71 -1.10
N GLN A 138 6.49 1.14 -0.13
CA GLN A 138 6.95 1.42 1.22
C GLN A 138 6.46 0.36 2.22
N PRO A 139 7.36 -0.46 2.81
CA PRO A 139 6.95 -1.38 3.86
C PRO A 139 6.52 -0.62 5.12
N VAL A 140 5.40 -1.03 5.70
CA VAL A 140 4.84 -0.43 6.93
C VAL A 140 5.53 -0.93 8.20
N LEU A 141 6.21 -2.09 8.09
CA LEU A 141 7.00 -2.70 9.15
C LEU A 141 8.08 -3.58 8.54
N SER A 142 9.33 -3.35 8.94
CA SER A 142 10.45 -4.25 8.65
C SER A 142 10.75 -5.11 9.87
N VAL A 143 10.69 -6.42 9.71
CA VAL A 143 10.95 -7.39 10.77
C VAL A 143 12.32 -8.01 10.53
N VAL A 144 13.27 -7.69 11.41
CA VAL A 144 14.64 -8.17 11.31
C VAL A 144 14.82 -9.42 12.16
N LEU A 145 15.12 -10.55 11.52
CA LEU A 145 15.50 -11.80 12.15
C LEU A 145 17.03 -11.88 12.20
N TYR A 146 17.61 -11.98 13.39
CA TYR A 146 19.06 -12.06 13.57
C TYR A 146 19.42 -12.96 14.74
N GLY A 147 20.56 -13.62 14.67
CA GLY A 147 20.97 -14.55 15.72
C GLY A 147 22.10 -15.50 15.29
N THR A 148 22.61 -16.27 16.24
CA THR A 148 23.61 -17.33 15.97
C THR A 148 22.89 -18.63 15.65
N VAL A 149 22.19 -18.64 14.52
CA VAL A 149 21.40 -19.77 14.00
C VAL A 149 21.85 -20.04 12.56
N PRO A 150 21.85 -21.30 12.08
CA PRO A 150 22.15 -21.59 10.70
C PRO A 150 21.27 -20.79 9.73
N GLU A 151 21.88 -20.22 8.68
CA GLU A 151 21.21 -19.37 7.67
C GLU A 151 19.96 -20.06 7.09
N ARG A 152 20.06 -21.35 6.77
CA ARG A 152 18.93 -22.15 6.27
C ARG A 152 17.73 -22.15 7.20
N THR A 153 17.95 -22.25 8.51
CA THR A 153 16.86 -22.25 9.49
C THR A 153 16.19 -20.88 9.56
N ILE A 154 16.97 -19.79 9.51
CA ILE A 154 16.43 -18.43 9.51
C ILE A 154 15.62 -18.16 8.25
N VAL A 155 16.15 -18.52 7.08
CA VAL A 155 15.47 -18.33 5.78
C VAL A 155 14.19 -19.16 5.69
N GLN A 156 14.22 -20.44 6.09
CA GLN A 156 13.02 -21.29 6.08
C GLN A 156 11.93 -20.74 7.01
N LEU A 157 12.32 -20.27 8.19
CA LEU A 157 11.38 -19.64 9.11
C LEU A 157 10.84 -18.32 8.56
N ALA A 158 11.68 -17.52 7.89
CA ALA A 158 11.24 -16.30 7.22
C ALA A 158 10.21 -16.59 6.13
N ARG A 159 10.42 -17.62 5.29
CA ARG A 159 9.44 -18.04 4.27
C ARG A 159 8.11 -18.50 4.89
N GLN A 160 8.16 -19.31 5.96
CA GLN A 160 6.95 -19.72 6.68
C GLN A 160 6.21 -18.52 7.29
N LEU A 161 6.94 -17.53 7.81
CA LEU A 161 6.38 -16.30 8.34
C LEU A 161 5.76 -15.45 7.23
N ARG A 162 6.43 -15.28 6.08
CA ARG A 162 5.87 -14.62 4.89
C ARG A 162 4.54 -15.27 4.50
N ASP A 163 4.53 -16.57 4.25
CA ASP A 163 3.33 -17.29 3.79
C ASP A 163 2.19 -17.16 4.82
N LYS A 164 2.52 -17.13 6.11
CA LYS A 164 1.54 -16.90 7.17
C LYS A 164 1.03 -15.46 7.22
N LEU A 165 1.91 -14.47 7.01
CA LEU A 165 1.55 -13.06 7.03
C LEU A 165 0.71 -12.67 5.80
N GLU A 166 1.07 -13.16 4.62
CA GLU A 166 0.32 -12.95 3.37
C GLU A 166 -1.08 -13.59 3.40
N SER A 167 -1.31 -14.58 4.27
CA SER A 167 -2.65 -15.14 4.46
C SER A 167 -3.66 -14.16 5.09
N TYR A 168 -3.20 -13.03 5.66
CA TYR A 168 -4.07 -12.02 6.24
C TYR A 168 -4.47 -10.96 5.20
N ARG A 169 -5.76 -10.60 5.18
CA ARG A 169 -6.34 -9.62 4.23
C ARG A 169 -5.60 -8.27 4.24
N GLN A 170 -5.08 -7.86 5.39
CA GLN A 170 -4.41 -6.58 5.57
C GLN A 170 -3.02 -6.50 4.90
N VAL A 171 -2.39 -7.65 4.68
CA VAL A 171 -1.05 -7.74 4.09
C VAL A 171 -1.21 -7.95 2.58
N LEU A 172 -0.43 -7.19 1.81
CA LEU A 172 -0.37 -7.34 0.36
C LEU A 172 0.67 -8.38 -0.03
N GLU A 173 1.88 -8.20 0.49
CA GLU A 173 3.08 -8.94 0.14
C GLU A 173 4.09 -8.80 1.28
N VAL A 174 4.95 -9.80 1.47
CA VAL A 174 6.10 -9.70 2.37
C VAL A 174 7.38 -10.08 1.63
N ASP A 175 8.19 -9.06 1.34
CA ASP A 175 9.49 -9.25 0.71
C ASP A 175 10.52 -9.73 1.73
N ILE A 176 11.41 -10.63 1.32
CA ILE A 176 12.48 -11.15 2.17
C ILE A 176 13.83 -10.67 1.64
N ALA A 177 14.43 -9.70 2.31
CA ALA A 177 15.80 -9.26 2.00
C ALA A 177 16.82 -10.20 2.68
N GLY A 178 17.82 -10.62 1.89
CA GLY A 178 18.76 -11.68 2.29
C GLY A 178 18.19 -13.09 2.15
N ASP A 179 17.10 -13.29 1.39
CA ASP A 179 16.68 -14.62 0.95
C ASP A 179 17.67 -15.18 -0.08
N ARG A 180 17.90 -16.49 0.00
CA ARG A 180 18.71 -17.23 -0.98
C ARG A 180 18.01 -18.52 -1.33
N GLU A 181 17.91 -18.79 -2.62
CA GLU A 181 17.27 -20.00 -3.13
C GLU A 181 18.08 -21.23 -2.74
N ASP A 182 17.40 -22.23 -2.15
CA ASP A 182 18.01 -23.54 -1.89
C ASP A 182 18.17 -24.25 -3.23
N ILE A 183 19.40 -24.55 -3.62
CA ILE A 183 19.72 -25.25 -4.87
C ILE A 183 20.50 -26.54 -4.59
N VAL A 184 20.40 -27.48 -5.51
CA VAL A 184 21.33 -28.62 -5.56
C VAL A 184 22.43 -28.24 -6.53
N GLU A 185 23.60 -27.95 -5.98
CA GLU A 185 24.78 -27.57 -6.75
C GLU A 185 25.54 -28.84 -7.15
N ILE A 186 25.83 -28.94 -8.44
CA ILE A 186 26.54 -30.05 -9.04
C ILE A 186 27.87 -29.53 -9.56
N VAL A 187 28.96 -29.91 -8.88
CA VAL A 187 30.32 -29.49 -9.23
C VAL A 187 31.00 -30.65 -9.93
N VAL A 188 31.16 -30.53 -11.25
CA VAL A 188 31.80 -31.55 -12.09
C VAL A 188 33.31 -31.35 -12.09
N ASP A 189 34.09 -32.42 -11.95
CA ASP A 189 35.55 -32.38 -12.05
C ASP A 189 35.99 -32.61 -13.51
N PRO A 190 36.55 -31.60 -14.19
CA PRO A 190 36.94 -31.72 -15.60
C PRO A 190 37.98 -32.82 -15.84
N LEU A 191 38.89 -33.03 -14.89
CA LEU A 191 39.97 -34.01 -15.03
C LEU A 191 39.43 -35.44 -14.95
N LEU A 192 38.49 -35.69 -14.03
CA LEU A 192 37.83 -36.99 -13.93
C LEU A 192 36.98 -37.29 -15.16
N MET A 193 36.21 -36.31 -15.65
CA MET A 193 35.45 -36.45 -16.90
C MET A 193 36.34 -36.84 -18.07
N GLU A 194 37.46 -36.12 -18.27
CA GLU A 194 38.39 -36.39 -19.36
C GLU A 194 39.00 -37.79 -19.23
N SER A 195 39.33 -38.23 -18.01
CA SER A 195 39.88 -39.58 -17.76
C SER A 195 38.91 -40.70 -18.13
N TYR A 196 37.60 -40.48 -17.99
CA TYR A 196 36.55 -41.42 -18.38
C TYR A 196 36.04 -41.21 -19.82
N GLY A 197 36.59 -40.23 -20.54
CA GLY A 197 36.15 -39.86 -21.89
C GLY A 197 34.68 -39.47 -21.93
N LEU A 198 34.26 -38.59 -21.02
CA LEU A 198 32.92 -38.01 -20.92
C LEU A 198 32.95 -36.55 -21.39
N ASP A 199 31.91 -36.14 -22.12
CA ASP A 199 31.71 -34.72 -22.46
C ASP A 199 30.77 -34.04 -21.45
N GLN A 200 30.91 -32.73 -21.31
CA GLN A 200 30.03 -31.94 -20.43
C GLN A 200 28.57 -31.95 -20.92
N GLY A 201 28.36 -32.02 -22.24
CA GLY A 201 27.03 -32.14 -22.83
C GLY A 201 26.32 -33.46 -22.46
N ASP A 202 27.07 -34.56 -22.33
CA ASP A 202 26.52 -35.85 -21.93
C ASP A 202 25.93 -35.79 -20.52
N ILE A 203 26.65 -35.13 -19.60
CA ILE A 203 26.21 -34.94 -18.21
C ILE A 203 24.94 -34.09 -18.13
N TYR A 204 24.90 -32.96 -18.84
CA TYR A 204 23.73 -32.09 -18.86
C TYR A 204 22.49 -32.83 -19.39
N ASN A 205 22.64 -33.50 -20.54
CA ASN A 205 21.54 -34.24 -21.16
C ASN A 205 21.04 -35.39 -20.28
N LEU A 206 21.95 -36.09 -19.60
CA LEU A 206 21.59 -37.17 -18.68
C LEU A 206 20.69 -36.67 -17.54
N ILE A 207 21.04 -35.55 -16.91
CA ILE A 207 20.22 -34.95 -15.86
C ILE A 207 18.88 -34.46 -16.42
N ALA A 208 18.92 -33.73 -17.54
CA ALA A 208 17.72 -33.15 -18.16
C ALA A 208 16.69 -34.21 -18.59
N LEU A 209 17.15 -35.39 -19.03
CA LEU A 209 16.28 -36.50 -19.45
C LEU A 209 15.76 -37.33 -18.27
N ASN A 210 16.54 -37.48 -17.20
CA ASN A 210 16.18 -38.31 -16.04
C ASN A 210 15.40 -37.56 -14.96
N ASN A 211 15.28 -36.23 -15.07
CA ASN A 211 14.47 -35.41 -14.17
C ASN A 211 13.16 -34.92 -14.84
N ARG A 212 12.44 -35.84 -15.49
CA ARG A 212 11.18 -35.53 -16.20
C ARG A 212 10.06 -36.44 -15.72
N VAL A 213 8.90 -35.83 -15.43
CA VAL A 213 7.70 -36.59 -15.08
C VAL A 213 7.16 -37.30 -16.32
N VAL A 214 7.23 -38.63 -16.36
CA VAL A 214 6.66 -39.44 -17.44
C VAL A 214 5.30 -39.99 -17.03
N ALA A 215 4.24 -39.57 -17.72
CA ALA A 215 2.91 -40.13 -17.52
C ALA A 215 2.77 -41.47 -18.26
N ALA A 216 2.88 -42.59 -17.53
CA ALA A 216 2.78 -43.93 -18.10
C ALA A 216 1.33 -44.42 -18.38
N GLY A 217 0.33 -43.55 -18.17
CA GLY A 217 -1.06 -43.82 -18.50
C GLY A 217 -1.74 -44.80 -17.54
N PHE A 218 -2.65 -45.62 -18.07
CA PHE A 218 -3.43 -46.58 -17.30
C PHE A 218 -3.32 -47.96 -17.91
N VAL A 219 -3.26 -48.98 -17.06
CA VAL A 219 -3.45 -50.37 -17.46
C VAL A 219 -4.86 -50.76 -17.10
N ASP A 220 -5.64 -51.14 -18.11
CA ASP A 220 -6.98 -51.68 -17.97
C ASP A 220 -6.92 -53.21 -18.10
N THR A 221 -7.30 -53.91 -17.04
CA THR A 221 -7.30 -55.39 -17.02
C THR A 221 -8.69 -55.96 -17.33
N GLY A 222 -9.67 -55.13 -17.68
CA GLY A 222 -11.07 -55.51 -17.90
C GLY A 222 -11.88 -55.68 -16.61
N TYR A 223 -11.23 -55.91 -15.47
CA TYR A 223 -11.84 -55.95 -14.13
C TYR A 223 -11.55 -54.68 -13.31
N GLY A 224 -10.64 -53.82 -13.78
CA GLY A 224 -10.25 -52.60 -13.11
C GLY A 224 -9.20 -51.83 -13.89
N ARG A 225 -9.19 -50.51 -13.69
CA ARG A 225 -8.26 -49.58 -14.34
C ARG A 225 -7.32 -48.99 -13.31
N PHE A 226 -6.03 -49.24 -13.47
CA PHE A 226 -4.99 -48.79 -12.56
C PHE A 226 -4.09 -47.75 -13.24
N SER A 227 -3.80 -46.66 -12.54
CA SER A 227 -2.82 -45.67 -13.01
C SER A 227 -1.41 -46.20 -12.79
N VAL A 228 -0.61 -46.22 -13.86
CA VAL A 228 0.82 -46.56 -13.77
C VAL A 228 1.59 -45.26 -13.60
N LYS A 229 2.38 -45.20 -12.53
CA LYS A 229 3.29 -44.08 -12.24
C LYS A 229 4.73 -44.58 -12.36
N VAL A 230 5.54 -43.87 -13.13
CA VAL A 230 6.99 -44.10 -13.19
C VAL A 230 7.64 -43.05 -12.31
N PRO A 231 8.38 -43.45 -11.25
CA PRO A 231 9.18 -42.50 -10.47
C PRO A 231 10.34 -42.03 -11.36
N SER A 232 10.28 -40.80 -11.83
CA SER A 232 11.27 -40.22 -12.78
C SER A 232 11.76 -38.84 -12.33
N VAL A 233 11.67 -38.55 -11.03
CA VAL A 233 12.12 -37.29 -10.43
C VAL A 233 13.02 -37.64 -9.26
N PHE A 234 14.14 -36.93 -9.13
CA PHE A 234 15.07 -37.11 -8.01
C PHE A 234 14.42 -36.66 -6.70
N ASN A 235 14.44 -37.52 -5.68
CA ASN A 235 13.94 -37.20 -4.35
C ASN A 235 15.07 -36.97 -3.35
N SER A 236 16.26 -37.50 -3.63
CA SER A 236 17.43 -37.39 -2.77
C SER A 236 18.70 -37.07 -3.56
N LEU A 237 19.72 -36.51 -2.88
CA LEU A 237 21.04 -36.31 -3.49
C LEU A 237 21.68 -37.63 -3.92
N LYS A 238 21.34 -38.72 -3.22
CA LYS A 238 21.83 -40.05 -3.52
C LYS A 238 21.34 -40.52 -4.89
N ASP A 239 20.10 -40.20 -5.25
CA ASP A 239 19.51 -40.56 -6.54
C ASP A 239 20.30 -39.92 -7.71
N VAL A 240 20.85 -38.72 -7.50
CA VAL A 240 21.70 -38.04 -8.48
C VAL A 240 23.07 -38.70 -8.54
N LEU A 241 23.69 -38.99 -7.39
CA LEU A 241 25.04 -39.58 -7.32
C LEU A 241 25.11 -41.00 -7.91
N GLU A 242 24.07 -41.82 -7.73
CA GLU A 242 24.02 -43.20 -8.22
C GLU A 242 23.62 -43.31 -9.70
N LEU A 243 23.34 -42.18 -10.36
CA LEU A 243 22.91 -42.16 -11.75
C LEU A 243 24.05 -42.66 -12.67
N PRO A 244 23.83 -43.73 -13.46
CA PRO A 244 24.85 -44.25 -14.36
C PRO A 244 25.05 -43.31 -15.56
N VAL A 245 26.28 -42.84 -15.76
CA VAL A 245 26.66 -41.92 -16.85
C VAL A 245 27.16 -42.70 -18.06
N LYS A 246 28.03 -43.69 -17.85
CA LYS A 246 28.64 -44.48 -18.92
C LYS A 246 28.97 -45.89 -18.43
N VAL A 247 28.87 -46.85 -19.32
CA VAL A 247 29.28 -48.24 -19.07
C VAL A 247 30.50 -48.54 -19.94
N ASP A 248 31.62 -48.88 -19.30
CA ASP A 248 32.84 -49.31 -19.97
C ASP A 248 33.14 -50.78 -19.59
N GLY A 249 32.85 -51.68 -20.52
CA GLY A 249 32.97 -53.13 -20.31
C GLY A 249 32.07 -53.63 -19.17
N LYS A 250 32.67 -53.93 -18.01
CA LYS A 250 31.97 -54.38 -16.79
C LYS A 250 31.83 -53.30 -15.72
N GLN A 251 32.41 -52.12 -15.92
CA GLN A 251 32.40 -51.03 -14.96
C GLN A 251 31.31 -50.02 -15.35
N VAL A 252 30.46 -49.67 -14.39
CA VAL A 252 29.47 -48.60 -14.54
C VAL A 252 30.06 -47.38 -13.87
N ILE A 253 30.27 -46.32 -14.64
CA ILE A 253 30.70 -45.02 -14.15
C ILE A 253 29.44 -44.26 -13.75
N THR A 254 29.36 -43.90 -12.48
CA THR A 254 28.23 -43.17 -11.90
C THR A 254 28.53 -41.69 -11.83
N PHE A 255 27.48 -40.91 -11.60
CA PHE A 255 27.57 -39.46 -11.49
C PHE A 255 28.48 -39.04 -10.32
N GLY A 256 28.44 -39.79 -9.21
CA GLY A 256 29.31 -39.58 -8.05
C GLY A 256 30.80 -39.83 -8.30
N ASP A 257 31.15 -40.55 -9.38
CA ASP A 257 32.55 -40.79 -9.75
C ASP A 257 33.19 -39.58 -10.47
N VAL A 258 32.36 -38.65 -10.96
CA VAL A 258 32.80 -37.52 -11.81
C VAL A 258 32.34 -36.15 -11.31
N ALA A 259 31.39 -36.11 -10.37
CA ALA A 259 30.85 -34.87 -9.83
C ALA A 259 30.55 -34.97 -8.32
N THR A 260 30.74 -33.85 -7.64
CA THR A 260 30.31 -33.66 -6.25
C THR A 260 28.96 -32.95 -6.23
N VAL A 261 27.97 -33.59 -5.63
CA VAL A 261 26.62 -33.02 -5.48
C VAL A 261 26.42 -32.56 -4.05
N ARG A 262 26.09 -31.28 -3.84
CA ARG A 262 25.83 -30.71 -2.51
C ARG A 262 24.61 -29.81 -2.50
N ARG A 263 23.98 -29.69 -1.33
CA ARG A 263 22.94 -28.67 -1.11
C ARG A 263 23.63 -27.34 -0.84
N ALA A 264 23.44 -26.39 -1.74
CA ALA A 264 23.99 -25.05 -1.63
C ALA A 264 22.86 -24.03 -1.63
N PHE A 265 23.26 -22.77 -1.50
CA PHE A 265 22.40 -21.64 -1.79
C PHE A 265 22.90 -20.99 -3.06
N ARG A 266 21.97 -20.48 -3.86
CA ARG A 266 22.32 -19.59 -4.97
C ARG A 266 23.13 -18.39 -4.45
N ASP A 267 23.96 -17.83 -5.32
CA ASP A 267 24.69 -16.61 -4.98
C ASP A 267 23.71 -15.49 -4.57
N PRO A 268 24.04 -14.71 -3.53
CA PRO A 268 23.11 -13.73 -2.98
C PRO A 268 22.93 -12.52 -3.90
N ASP A 269 21.69 -12.27 -4.33
CA ASP A 269 21.31 -11.03 -5.03
C ASP A 269 21.19 -9.83 -4.07
N SER A 270 20.97 -10.10 -2.78
CA SER A 270 20.88 -9.08 -1.74
C SER A 270 21.52 -9.53 -0.43
N PHE A 271 21.97 -8.57 0.37
CA PHE A 271 22.51 -8.81 1.71
C PHE A 271 21.76 -7.95 2.73
N ALA A 272 21.26 -8.59 3.78
CA ALA A 272 20.68 -7.90 4.93
C ALA A 272 21.62 -8.00 6.14
N ARG A 273 21.86 -6.85 6.79
CA ARG A 273 22.68 -6.77 8.00
C ARG A 273 22.04 -5.86 9.03
N LEU A 274 22.15 -6.25 10.30
CA LEU A 274 21.77 -5.44 11.44
C LEU A 274 23.01 -5.17 12.29
N ASP A 275 23.39 -3.89 12.43
CA ASP A 275 24.54 -3.47 13.24
C ASP A 275 25.83 -4.25 12.89
N GLY A 276 26.03 -4.55 11.60
CA GLY A 276 27.17 -5.31 11.07
C GLY A 276 27.05 -6.84 11.12
N ARG A 277 25.97 -7.39 11.71
CA ARG A 277 25.72 -8.84 11.78
C ARG A 277 24.78 -9.30 10.67
N SER A 278 24.95 -10.53 10.18
CA SER A 278 24.03 -11.13 9.20
C SER A 278 22.61 -11.20 9.76
N ALA A 279 21.63 -10.83 8.94
CA ALA A 279 20.22 -10.85 9.28
C ALA A 279 19.38 -11.17 8.05
N VAL A 280 18.14 -11.59 8.27
CA VAL A 280 17.11 -11.69 7.24
C VAL A 280 16.02 -10.69 7.61
N VAL A 281 15.59 -9.87 6.65
CA VAL A 281 14.57 -8.83 6.89
C VAL A 281 13.31 -9.20 6.14
N LEU A 282 12.18 -9.24 6.84
CA LEU A 282 10.86 -9.31 6.22
C LEU A 282 10.26 -7.92 6.14
N ASP A 283 10.12 -7.40 4.93
CA ASP A 283 9.50 -6.12 4.65
C ASP A 283 8.01 -6.33 4.36
N VAL A 284 7.18 -5.95 5.33
CA VAL A 284 5.73 -6.17 5.25
C VAL A 284 5.07 -4.98 4.55
N LYS A 285 4.44 -5.23 3.41
CA LYS A 285 3.66 -4.24 2.66
C LYS A 285 2.18 -4.38 3.00
N LYS A 286 1.54 -3.25 3.30
CA LYS A 286 0.11 -3.18 3.62
C LYS A 286 -0.70 -3.08 2.32
N ARG A 287 -1.90 -3.67 2.33
CA ARG A 287 -2.88 -3.44 1.27
C ARG A 287 -3.44 -2.01 1.30
N ALA A 288 -3.67 -1.43 0.13
CA ALA A 288 -4.37 -0.15 -0.05
C ALA A 288 -5.69 -0.10 0.77
N GLY A 289 -5.97 1.04 1.41
CA GLY A 289 -7.18 1.26 2.22
C GLY A 289 -7.27 0.57 3.59
N GLU A 290 -6.34 -0.32 3.95
CA GLU A 290 -6.31 -0.97 5.27
C GLU A 290 -5.65 -0.07 6.35
N ASN A 291 -5.94 -0.32 7.63
CA ASN A 291 -5.38 0.49 8.72
C ASN A 291 -3.94 0.07 9.07
N ILE A 292 -2.99 1.01 9.02
CA ILE A 292 -1.57 0.75 9.33
C ILE A 292 -1.39 0.27 10.78
N ILE A 293 -2.07 0.90 11.74
CA ILE A 293 -1.90 0.60 13.18
C ILE A 293 -2.35 -0.82 13.49
N GLU A 294 -3.48 -1.24 12.91
CA GLU A 294 -4.03 -2.59 13.09
C GLU A 294 -3.16 -3.64 12.40
N THR A 295 -2.68 -3.35 11.20
CA THR A 295 -1.80 -4.24 10.43
C THR A 295 -0.50 -4.51 11.19
N VAL A 296 0.16 -3.46 11.68
CA VAL A 296 1.41 -3.61 12.45
C VAL A 296 1.17 -4.34 13.77
N ALA A 297 0.04 -4.10 14.45
CA ALA A 297 -0.32 -4.83 15.66
C ALA A 297 -0.52 -6.33 15.39
N LEU A 298 -1.21 -6.66 14.29
CA LEU A 298 -1.42 -8.04 13.84
C LEU A 298 -0.09 -8.74 13.56
N VAL A 299 0.81 -8.12 12.79
CA VAL A 299 2.13 -8.70 12.45
C VAL A 299 2.95 -8.98 13.71
N LYS A 300 2.98 -8.02 14.65
CA LYS A 300 3.67 -8.18 15.94
C LYS A 300 3.08 -9.32 16.77
N GLU A 301 1.76 -9.47 16.76
CA GLU A 301 1.07 -10.55 17.48
C GLU A 301 1.36 -11.91 16.86
N VAL A 302 1.35 -12.02 15.53
CA VAL A 302 1.72 -13.25 14.81
C VAL A 302 3.15 -13.67 15.13
N LEU A 303 4.09 -12.72 15.15
CA LEU A 303 5.49 -12.99 15.51
C LEU A 303 5.62 -13.40 16.98
N ARG A 304 4.89 -12.76 17.88
CA ARG A 304 4.87 -13.14 19.30
C ARG A 304 4.36 -14.58 19.48
N GLN A 305 3.34 -14.97 18.73
CA GLN A 305 2.82 -16.35 18.75
C GLN A 305 3.81 -17.34 18.13
N ALA A 306 4.51 -16.96 17.06
CA ALA A 306 5.55 -17.79 16.44
C ALA A 306 6.73 -18.02 17.40
N GLN A 307 7.16 -17.00 18.14
CA GLN A 307 8.21 -17.07 19.15
C GLN A 307 7.87 -18.01 20.33
N GLN A 308 6.59 -18.29 20.56
CA GLN A 308 6.14 -19.17 21.64
C GLN A 308 6.09 -20.65 21.24
N ARG A 309 6.33 -20.98 19.96
CA ARG A 309 6.34 -22.37 19.48
C ARG A 309 7.65 -23.05 19.84
N GLU A 310 7.59 -24.35 20.10
CA GLU A 310 8.79 -25.18 20.38
C GLU A 310 9.79 -25.19 19.22
N GLU A 311 9.33 -24.96 17.99
CA GLU A 311 10.15 -24.90 16.78
C GLU A 311 10.98 -23.60 16.68
N TRP A 312 10.71 -22.59 17.51
CA TRP A 312 11.45 -21.33 17.48
C TRP A 312 12.86 -21.49 18.05
N PRO A 313 13.94 -21.18 17.29
CA PRO A 313 15.30 -21.34 17.81
C PRO A 313 15.59 -20.37 18.97
N ASN A 314 16.08 -20.89 20.10
CA ASN A 314 16.40 -20.08 21.29
C ASN A 314 17.37 -18.91 21.04
N ASN A 315 18.25 -19.04 20.03
CA ASN A 315 19.24 -18.02 19.68
C ASN A 315 18.77 -17.05 18.58
N LEU A 316 17.51 -17.14 18.14
CA LEU A 316 16.93 -16.26 17.14
C LEU A 316 16.18 -15.10 17.81
N GLN A 317 16.63 -13.88 17.52
CA GLN A 317 16.02 -12.65 18.01
C GLN A 317 15.29 -11.93 16.89
N VAL A 318 14.29 -11.13 17.28
CA VAL A 318 13.48 -10.33 16.37
C VAL A 318 13.58 -8.87 16.78
N LYS A 319 13.91 -8.00 15.83
CA LYS A 319 13.89 -6.54 16.01
C LYS A 319 12.97 -5.93 14.97
N PHE A 320 12.12 -5.01 15.42
CA PHE A 320 11.26 -4.24 14.53
C PHE A 320 11.97 -2.96 14.13
N THR A 321 12.12 -2.75 12.83
CA THR A 321 12.62 -1.51 12.23
C THR A 321 11.54 -0.92 11.32
N LYS A 322 11.65 0.37 11.01
CA LYS A 322 10.71 1.08 10.12
C LYS A 322 9.24 0.84 10.49
N ASP A 323 8.91 1.09 11.75
CA ASP A 323 7.57 0.90 12.31
C ASP A 323 6.72 2.16 12.11
N GLU A 324 6.05 2.25 10.95
CA GLU A 324 5.25 3.43 10.60
C GLU A 324 4.06 3.65 11.56
N SER A 325 3.61 2.61 12.26
CA SER A 325 2.52 2.75 13.24
C SER A 325 2.89 3.69 14.38
N LYS A 326 4.18 3.80 14.73
CA LYS A 326 4.65 4.75 15.74
C LYS A 326 4.56 6.18 15.24
N ASP A 327 5.01 6.42 14.02
CA ASP A 327 5.01 7.75 13.41
C ASP A 327 3.56 8.25 13.24
N VAL A 328 2.67 7.39 12.74
CA VAL A 328 1.23 7.69 12.65
C VAL A 328 0.63 7.99 14.04
N LYS A 329 0.99 7.24 15.09
CA LYS A 329 0.50 7.50 16.46
C LYS A 329 1.01 8.81 17.03
N ILE A 330 2.30 9.12 16.85
CA ILE A 330 2.91 10.37 17.30
C ILE A 330 2.18 11.53 16.63
N MET A 331 2.02 11.46 15.32
CA MET A 331 1.33 12.46 14.52
C MET A 331 -0.14 12.66 14.91
N LEU A 332 -0.89 11.56 15.15
CA LEU A 332 -2.27 11.65 15.63
C LEU A 332 -2.34 12.30 17.03
N ASN A 333 -1.41 11.97 17.92
CA ASN A 333 -1.33 12.60 19.24
C ASN A 333 -0.97 14.09 19.13
N ASP A 334 0.00 14.45 18.27
CA ASP A 334 0.40 15.83 18.03
C ASP A 334 -0.77 16.63 17.46
N LEU A 335 -1.54 16.06 16.53
CA LEU A 335 -2.76 16.66 16.00
C LEU A 335 -3.82 16.86 17.09
N GLN A 336 -4.10 15.83 17.88
CA GLN A 336 -5.04 15.94 19.00
C GLN A 336 -4.63 17.04 19.96
N ASN A 337 -3.33 17.11 20.30
CA ASN A 337 -2.77 18.13 21.19
C ASN A 337 -2.86 19.52 20.57
N ASN A 338 -2.56 19.68 19.29
CA ASN A 338 -2.63 20.96 18.58
C ASN A 338 -4.08 21.45 18.47
N ILE A 339 -5.03 20.58 18.10
CA ILE A 339 -6.46 20.91 18.03
C ILE A 339 -6.98 21.29 19.41
N LEU A 340 -6.66 20.51 20.45
CA LEU A 340 -7.07 20.81 21.82
C LEU A 340 -6.48 22.15 22.30
N SER A 341 -5.21 22.41 22.00
CA SER A 341 -4.55 23.67 22.33
C SER A 341 -5.19 24.86 21.60
N ALA A 342 -5.53 24.71 20.31
CA ALA A 342 -6.23 25.72 19.53
C ALA A 342 -7.64 26.01 20.10
N ILE A 343 -8.40 24.96 20.43
CA ILE A 343 -9.73 25.09 21.07
C ILE A 343 -9.61 25.84 22.40
N ILE A 344 -8.66 25.44 23.26
CA ILE A 344 -8.44 26.08 24.55
C ILE A 344 -8.07 27.55 24.37
N LEU A 345 -7.17 27.87 23.45
CA LEU A 345 -6.73 29.23 23.18
C LEU A 345 -7.90 30.11 22.69
N VAL A 346 -8.67 29.63 21.71
CA VAL A 346 -9.85 30.32 21.18
C VAL A 346 -10.90 30.53 22.27
N VAL A 347 -11.20 29.51 23.08
CA VAL A 347 -12.15 29.62 24.19
C VAL A 347 -11.66 30.65 25.21
N ILE A 348 -10.38 30.68 25.57
CA ILE A 348 -9.82 31.69 26.50
C ILE A 348 -10.01 33.11 25.95
N VAL A 349 -9.70 33.33 24.67
CA VAL A 349 -9.85 34.65 24.04
C VAL A 349 -11.32 35.07 23.99
N ILE A 350 -12.23 34.17 23.62
CA ILE A 350 -13.67 34.48 23.57
C ILE A 350 -14.23 34.72 24.98
N ILE A 351 -13.81 33.96 25.99
CA ILE A 351 -14.21 34.21 27.39
C ILE A 351 -13.80 35.62 27.81
N ALA A 352 -12.58 36.05 27.46
CA ALA A 352 -12.06 37.36 27.83
C ALA A 352 -12.84 38.53 27.19
N ILE A 353 -13.39 38.35 25.98
CA ILE A 353 -14.06 39.41 25.22
C ILE A 353 -15.59 39.36 25.39
N LEU A 354 -16.20 38.18 25.29
CA LEU A 354 -17.64 37.96 25.13
C LEU A 354 -18.28 37.18 26.29
N GLY A 355 -17.47 36.64 27.20
CA GLY A 355 -17.93 35.88 28.37
C GLY A 355 -18.15 34.38 28.13
N VAL A 356 -18.37 33.65 29.23
CA VAL A 356 -18.33 32.18 29.29
C VAL A 356 -19.40 31.48 28.45
N ARG A 357 -20.61 32.06 28.36
CA ARG A 357 -21.74 31.42 27.67
C ARG A 357 -21.53 31.39 26.16
N THR A 358 -21.07 32.51 25.61
CA THR A 358 -20.79 32.68 24.18
C THR A 358 -19.62 31.81 23.76
N ALA A 359 -18.58 31.76 24.60
CA ALA A 359 -17.43 30.88 24.40
C ALA A 359 -17.78 29.38 24.38
N LEU A 360 -18.72 28.94 25.22
CA LEU A 360 -19.14 27.53 25.23
C LEU A 360 -19.90 27.14 23.96
N LEU A 361 -20.72 28.05 23.41
CA LEU A 361 -21.43 27.80 22.16
C LEU A 361 -20.45 27.66 20.99
N VAL A 362 -19.50 28.58 20.86
CA VAL A 362 -18.46 28.52 19.81
C VAL A 362 -17.56 27.30 20.03
N GLY A 363 -17.20 27.00 21.28
CA GLY A 363 -16.36 25.85 21.62
C GLY A 363 -16.98 24.50 21.24
N ILE A 364 -18.31 24.37 21.22
CA ILE A 364 -19.00 23.15 20.74
C ILE A 364 -19.04 23.08 19.21
N SER A 365 -19.07 24.23 18.53
CA SER A 365 -19.04 24.30 17.06
C SER A 365 -17.72 23.78 16.48
N ILE A 366 -16.59 23.89 17.20
CA ILE A 366 -15.28 23.42 16.73
C ILE A 366 -15.22 21.88 16.58
N PRO A 367 -15.45 21.07 17.64
CA PRO A 367 -15.50 19.61 17.49
C PRO A 367 -16.62 19.15 16.55
N GLY A 368 -17.77 19.84 16.55
CA GLY A 368 -18.88 19.53 15.65
C GLY A 368 -18.47 19.64 14.17
N SER A 369 -17.77 20.70 13.82
CA SER A 369 -17.25 20.94 12.47
C SER A 369 -16.21 19.90 12.05
N PHE A 370 -15.26 19.60 12.95
CA PHE A 370 -14.22 18.60 12.72
C PHE A 370 -14.81 17.20 12.48
N LEU A 371 -15.74 16.77 13.34
CA LEU A 371 -16.42 15.48 13.23
C LEU A 371 -17.32 15.40 11.99
N THR A 372 -17.91 16.52 11.57
CA THR A 372 -18.66 16.59 10.32
C THR A 372 -17.72 16.40 9.12
N GLY A 373 -16.54 17.01 9.12
CA GLY A 373 -15.54 16.81 8.06
C GLY A 373 -15.11 15.35 7.94
N LEU A 374 -14.88 14.67 9.06
CA LEU A 374 -14.58 13.23 9.09
C LEU A 374 -15.73 12.37 8.55
N LEU A 375 -16.97 12.73 8.89
CA LEU A 375 -18.15 12.05 8.37
C LEU A 375 -18.20 12.16 6.84
N VAL A 376 -17.96 13.35 6.29
CA VAL A 376 -17.95 13.55 4.85
C VAL A 376 -16.84 12.76 4.16
N LEU A 377 -15.61 12.79 4.70
CA LEU A 377 -14.50 11.96 4.21
C LEU A 377 -14.88 10.47 4.13
N SER A 378 -15.53 9.96 5.18
CA SER A 378 -15.96 8.57 5.23
C SER A 378 -17.04 8.22 4.20
N VAL A 379 -17.92 9.17 3.85
CA VAL A 379 -18.93 8.97 2.79
C VAL A 379 -18.27 8.85 1.41
N PHE A 380 -17.16 9.57 1.20
CA PHE A 380 -16.36 9.49 -0.03
C PHE A 380 -15.32 8.37 -0.02
N GLY A 381 -15.25 7.56 1.05
CA GLY A 381 -14.30 6.44 1.15
C GLY A 381 -12.84 6.87 1.29
N LEU A 382 -12.58 8.13 1.67
CA LEU A 382 -11.23 8.65 1.82
C LEU A 382 -10.66 8.27 3.20
N THR A 383 -9.35 8.04 3.26
CA THR A 383 -8.62 7.71 4.50
C THR A 383 -8.20 8.96 5.25
N VAL A 384 -7.93 8.82 6.55
CA VAL A 384 -7.33 9.88 7.35
C VAL A 384 -5.81 9.82 7.20
N ASN A 385 -5.24 10.80 6.50
CA ASN A 385 -3.79 10.95 6.29
C ASN A 385 -3.31 12.36 6.69
N ILE A 386 -1.99 12.60 6.65
CA ILE A 386 -1.38 13.90 7.02
C ILE A 386 -2.02 15.08 6.31
N VAL A 387 -2.21 14.97 4.99
CA VAL A 387 -2.71 16.06 4.15
C VAL A 387 -4.16 16.36 4.51
N VAL A 388 -4.99 15.33 4.64
CA VAL A 388 -6.39 15.46 5.07
C VAL A 388 -6.49 16.10 6.45
N LEU A 389 -5.61 15.71 7.39
CA LEU A 389 -5.61 16.26 8.75
C LEU A 389 -5.20 17.74 8.78
N PHE A 390 -4.16 18.13 8.03
CA PHE A 390 -3.76 19.53 7.91
C PHE A 390 -4.87 20.38 7.30
N SER A 391 -5.51 19.84 6.26
CA SER A 391 -6.65 20.48 5.59
C SER A 391 -7.84 20.64 6.52
N LEU A 392 -8.10 19.64 7.37
CA LEU A 392 -9.19 19.69 8.35
C LEU A 392 -8.94 20.77 9.41
N ILE A 393 -7.69 20.96 9.84
CA ILE A 393 -7.31 22.04 10.76
C ILE A 393 -7.52 23.41 10.12
N MET A 394 -7.08 23.60 8.87
CA MET A 394 -7.28 24.85 8.14
C MET A 394 -8.77 25.15 7.95
N ALA A 395 -9.54 24.16 7.50
CA ALA A 395 -10.98 24.28 7.30
C ALA A 395 -11.71 24.61 8.61
N VAL A 396 -11.34 23.95 9.72
CA VAL A 396 -11.90 24.27 11.04
C VAL A 396 -11.65 25.72 11.40
N GLY A 397 -10.42 26.23 11.24
CA GLY A 397 -10.10 27.63 11.53
C GLY A 397 -11.01 28.61 10.79
N MET A 398 -11.26 28.36 9.51
CA MET A 398 -12.18 29.16 8.69
C MET A 398 -13.65 29.04 9.11
N LEU A 399 -14.07 27.86 9.57
CA LEU A 399 -15.45 27.61 10.00
C LEU A 399 -15.76 28.29 11.33
N VAL A 400 -14.79 28.37 12.25
CA VAL A 400 -14.97 29.05 13.55
C VAL A 400 -15.22 30.56 13.36
N ASP A 401 -14.56 31.19 12.39
CA ASP A 401 -14.69 32.64 12.15
C ASP A 401 -16.14 33.07 11.92
N GLY A 402 -16.91 32.29 11.15
CA GLY A 402 -18.33 32.54 10.91
C GLY A 402 -19.16 32.50 12.20
N ALA A 403 -18.93 31.50 13.05
CA ALA A 403 -19.61 31.36 14.34
C ALA A 403 -19.25 32.51 15.30
N ILE A 404 -18.00 32.94 15.33
CA ILE A 404 -17.55 34.08 16.15
C ILE A 404 -18.25 35.37 15.72
N VAL A 405 -18.27 35.69 14.43
CA VAL A 405 -18.87 36.94 13.93
C VAL A 405 -20.39 36.99 14.16
N VAL A 406 -21.09 35.86 14.00
CA VAL A 406 -22.54 35.78 14.30
C VAL A 406 -22.80 35.97 15.80
N THR A 407 -22.04 35.28 16.64
CA THR A 407 -22.24 35.33 18.10
C THR A 407 -21.85 36.68 18.69
N GLU A 408 -20.80 37.33 18.21
CA GLU A 408 -20.40 38.69 18.59
C GLU A 408 -21.50 39.71 18.22
N PHE A 409 -22.02 39.64 16.98
CA PHE A 409 -23.06 40.57 16.55
C PHE A 409 -24.39 40.35 17.32
N ALA A 410 -24.73 39.10 17.62
CA ALA A 410 -25.87 38.77 18.46
C ALA A 410 -25.69 39.33 19.88
N ASP A 411 -24.51 39.21 20.46
CA ASP A 411 -24.21 39.75 21.79
C ASP A 411 -24.32 41.28 21.82
N ARG A 412 -23.75 41.95 20.83
CA ARG A 412 -23.91 43.41 20.67
C ARG A 412 -25.37 43.84 20.58
N ARG A 413 -26.21 43.14 19.82
CA ARG A 413 -27.66 43.41 19.72
C ARG A 413 -28.40 43.18 21.04
N MET A 414 -27.98 42.19 21.82
CA MET A 414 -28.53 41.95 23.16
C MET A 414 -28.14 43.07 24.14
N GLN A 415 -26.91 43.59 24.07
CA GLN A 415 -26.47 44.74 24.86
C GLN A 415 -27.26 46.02 24.51
N GLU A 416 -27.68 46.17 23.26
CA GLU A 416 -28.53 47.27 22.79
C GLU A 416 -30.03 47.10 23.15
N GLY A 417 -30.40 46.04 23.89
CA GLY A 417 -31.75 45.83 24.43
C GLY A 417 -32.65 44.89 23.61
N THR A 418 -32.13 44.25 22.56
CA THR A 418 -32.91 43.32 21.73
C THR A 418 -33.11 41.96 22.44
N PRO A 419 -34.31 41.37 22.44
CA PRO A 419 -34.53 40.03 23.00
C PRO A 419 -33.65 38.96 22.34
N ARG A 420 -33.13 38.00 23.12
CA ARG A 420 -32.15 36.99 22.67
C ARG A 420 -32.52 36.32 21.34
N LYS A 421 -33.75 35.85 21.21
CA LYS A 421 -34.22 35.11 20.02
C LYS A 421 -34.21 35.99 18.76
N GLU A 422 -34.52 37.27 18.91
CA GLU A 422 -34.51 38.24 17.82
C GLU A 422 -33.08 38.67 17.49
N ALA A 423 -32.24 38.87 18.52
CA ALA A 423 -30.83 39.20 18.34
C ALA A 423 -30.06 38.14 17.52
N TYR A 424 -30.20 36.86 17.84
CA TYR A 424 -29.58 35.77 17.05
C TYR A 424 -30.19 35.62 15.65
N ARG A 425 -31.48 35.90 15.49
CA ARG A 425 -32.16 35.86 14.17
C ARG A 425 -31.66 36.95 13.25
N ASP A 426 -31.54 38.17 13.77
CA ASP A 426 -31.05 39.31 13.02
C ASP A 426 -29.56 39.18 12.72
N ALA A 427 -28.77 38.67 13.67
CA ALA A 427 -27.36 38.35 13.47
C ALA A 427 -27.18 37.33 12.34
N ALA A 428 -27.87 36.19 12.40
CA ALA A 428 -27.78 35.15 11.39
C ALA A 428 -28.18 35.66 9.99
N LYS A 429 -29.25 36.47 9.89
CA LYS A 429 -29.69 37.04 8.60
C LYS A 429 -28.70 38.06 8.05
N ARG A 430 -28.14 38.92 8.90
CA ARG A 430 -27.23 39.98 8.46
C ARG A 430 -25.85 39.45 8.09
N MET A 431 -25.35 38.46 8.83
CA MET A 431 -24.03 37.86 8.61
C MET A 431 -24.02 36.74 7.55
N ALA A 432 -25.20 36.26 7.13
CA ALA A 432 -25.34 35.26 6.07
C ALA A 432 -24.53 35.56 4.81
N TRP A 433 -24.66 36.78 4.27
CA TRP A 433 -24.01 37.17 3.02
C TRP A 433 -22.50 37.41 3.17
N PRO A 434 -22.02 38.18 4.18
CA PRO A 434 -20.59 38.33 4.43
C PRO A 434 -19.85 37.00 4.63
N ILE A 435 -20.41 36.09 5.43
CA ILE A 435 -19.77 34.79 5.71
C ILE A 435 -19.72 33.95 4.44
N THR A 436 -20.84 33.82 3.72
CA THR A 436 -20.87 33.06 2.46
C THR A 436 -19.90 33.62 1.43
N ALA A 437 -19.80 34.95 1.32
CA ALA A 437 -18.86 35.60 0.41
C ALA A 437 -17.40 35.33 0.81
N SER A 438 -17.08 35.41 2.10
CA SER A 438 -15.73 35.11 2.63
C SER A 438 -15.33 33.66 2.35
N THR A 439 -16.21 32.70 2.63
CA THR A 439 -15.96 31.28 2.34
C THR A 439 -15.80 31.04 0.84
N ALA A 440 -16.64 31.65 0.01
CA ALA A 440 -16.54 31.54 -1.44
C ALA A 440 -15.24 32.11 -2.00
N THR A 441 -14.71 33.21 -1.43
CA THR A 441 -13.41 33.76 -1.86
C THR A 441 -12.25 32.84 -1.52
N THR A 442 -12.29 32.17 -0.36
CA THR A 442 -11.24 31.22 0.01
C THR A 442 -11.28 29.98 -0.88
N LEU A 443 -12.47 29.44 -1.12
CA LEU A 443 -12.64 28.32 -2.05
C LEU A 443 -12.23 28.68 -3.48
N ALA A 444 -12.52 29.91 -3.93
CA ALA A 444 -12.07 30.40 -5.23
C ALA A 444 -10.54 30.53 -5.32
N ALA A 445 -9.86 30.83 -4.21
CA ALA A 445 -8.39 30.87 -4.16
C ALA A 445 -7.78 29.45 -4.27
N PHE A 446 -8.45 28.43 -3.73
CA PHE A 446 -8.00 27.03 -3.81
C PHE A 446 -8.52 26.28 -5.05
N ALA A 447 -9.56 26.79 -5.74
CA ALA A 447 -10.17 26.15 -6.91
C ALA A 447 -9.18 25.84 -8.05
N PRO A 448 -8.17 26.69 -8.36
CA PRO A 448 -7.20 26.36 -9.41
C PRO A 448 -6.40 25.09 -9.13
N LEU A 449 -6.21 24.71 -7.86
CA LEU A 449 -5.43 23.52 -7.49
C LEU A 449 -6.12 22.21 -7.88
N LEU A 450 -7.46 22.19 -8.02
CA LEU A 450 -8.21 21.01 -8.45
C LEU A 450 -7.89 20.59 -9.88
N PHE A 451 -7.58 21.56 -10.74
CA PHE A 451 -7.41 21.35 -12.17
C PHE A 451 -5.95 21.11 -12.56
N TRP A 452 -5.05 20.94 -11.59
CA TRP A 452 -3.64 20.67 -11.85
C TRP A 452 -3.48 19.22 -12.35
N PRO A 453 -3.05 18.99 -13.60
CA PRO A 453 -2.96 17.66 -14.19
C PRO A 453 -1.58 17.05 -13.85
N ASP A 454 -1.40 16.62 -12.60
CA ASP A 454 -0.19 15.91 -12.17
C ASP A 454 -0.42 15.19 -10.84
N ILE A 455 0.53 14.35 -10.42
CA ILE A 455 0.59 13.71 -9.10
C ILE A 455 0.46 14.78 -8.00
N THR A 456 1.14 15.92 -8.15
CA THR A 456 0.99 17.06 -7.23
C THR A 456 -0.45 17.57 -7.16
N GLY A 457 -1.18 17.54 -8.28
CA GLY A 457 -2.60 17.86 -8.30
C GLY A 457 -3.44 16.87 -7.52
N GLU A 458 -3.19 15.56 -7.63
CA GLU A 458 -3.87 14.55 -6.82
C GLU A 458 -3.59 14.69 -5.33
N PHE A 459 -2.34 15.00 -4.94
CA PHE A 459 -2.01 15.35 -3.56
C PHE A 459 -2.79 16.59 -3.07
N MET A 460 -2.94 17.61 -3.93
CA MET A 460 -3.63 18.86 -3.59
C MET A 460 -5.16 18.74 -3.62
N LYS A 461 -5.73 17.80 -4.38
CA LYS A 461 -7.18 17.52 -4.39
C LYS A 461 -7.69 17.15 -3.00
N TYR A 462 -6.95 16.36 -2.23
CA TYR A 462 -7.31 16.05 -0.84
C TYR A 462 -7.46 17.30 0.05
N LEU A 463 -6.70 18.36 -0.24
CA LEU A 463 -6.76 19.62 0.51
C LEU A 463 -7.95 20.48 0.13
N HIS A 464 -8.28 20.51 -1.16
CA HIS A 464 -9.43 21.26 -1.67
C HIS A 464 -10.77 20.56 -1.42
N ASP A 465 -10.89 19.26 -1.70
CA ASP A 465 -12.14 18.52 -1.57
C ASP A 465 -12.66 18.56 -0.14
N LEU A 466 -11.75 18.51 0.84
CA LEU A 466 -12.11 18.64 2.23
C LEU A 466 -12.64 20.03 2.56
N ASP A 467 -12.03 21.11 2.05
CA ASP A 467 -12.45 22.48 2.30
C ASP A 467 -13.81 22.78 1.63
N CYS A 468 -14.04 22.31 0.40
CA CYS A 468 -15.33 22.45 -0.29
C CYS A 468 -16.45 21.69 0.45
N HIS A 469 -16.20 20.44 0.84
CA HIS A 469 -17.21 19.60 1.47
C HIS A 469 -17.52 19.96 2.93
N THR A 470 -16.51 20.35 3.72
CA THR A 470 -16.74 20.88 5.08
C THR A 470 -17.50 22.20 5.06
N ASN A 471 -17.28 23.03 4.04
CA ASN A 471 -18.01 24.28 3.83
C ASN A 471 -19.34 24.11 3.05
N GLY A 472 -19.71 22.88 2.68
CA GLY A 472 -21.01 22.55 2.10
C GLY A 472 -21.20 22.95 0.63
N ILE A 473 -20.12 23.07 -0.14
CA ILE A 473 -20.15 23.34 -1.59
C ILE A 473 -19.84 22.04 -2.36
N SER A 474 -20.63 21.77 -3.41
CA SER A 474 -20.43 20.62 -4.30
C SER A 474 -19.25 20.89 -5.26
N CYS A 475 -18.29 19.97 -5.32
CA CYS A 475 -17.07 20.06 -6.14
C CYS A 475 -17.25 19.81 -7.65
N ASP A 476 -18.44 19.45 -8.13
CA ASP A 476 -18.58 18.74 -9.42
C ASP A 476 -18.93 19.64 -10.62
N GLY A 477 -18.52 20.91 -10.60
CA GLY A 477 -18.78 21.90 -11.67
C GLY A 477 -20.28 22.21 -11.92
N THR A 478 -21.17 21.49 -11.27
CA THR A 478 -22.60 21.74 -11.23
C THR A 478 -22.85 22.65 -10.06
N ILE A 479 -23.32 23.87 -10.31
CA ILE A 479 -23.78 24.81 -9.29
C ILE A 479 -25.00 24.19 -8.61
N VAL A 480 -24.77 23.25 -7.69
CA VAL A 480 -25.78 22.74 -6.79
C VAL A 480 -25.93 23.79 -5.70
N ARG A 481 -27.11 24.44 -5.70
CA ARG A 481 -27.64 25.18 -4.56
C ARG A 481 -27.73 24.25 -3.33
N ALA A 482 -26.63 24.04 -2.63
CA ALA A 482 -26.61 23.58 -1.24
C ALA A 482 -26.23 24.82 -0.41
N SER A 483 -27.05 25.50 0.37
CA SER A 483 -28.24 25.16 1.18
C SER A 483 -27.97 24.29 2.42
N THR A 484 -26.71 24.00 2.75
CA THR A 484 -26.34 23.51 4.07
C THR A 484 -26.03 24.72 4.96
N GLY A 485 -27.06 25.17 5.70
CA GLY A 485 -26.98 26.22 6.71
C GLY A 485 -26.23 25.79 7.97
N TRP A 486 -25.00 25.31 7.83
CA TRP A 486 -24.20 24.76 8.92
C TRP A 486 -23.23 25.76 9.55
N SER A 487 -22.85 26.80 8.81
CA SER A 487 -22.09 27.96 9.32
C SER A 487 -22.92 28.94 10.16
N TYR A 488 -24.15 28.58 10.53
CA TYR A 488 -25.10 29.42 11.28
C TYR A 488 -25.28 28.99 12.74
N TRP A 489 -24.39 28.14 13.26
CA TRP A 489 -24.40 27.65 14.65
C TRP A 489 -23.33 28.30 15.52
#